data_AF-A0AAN5IG53-F1
#
_entry.id   AF-A0AAN5IG53-F1
#
_cell.length_a   1.000
_cell.length_b   1.000
_cell.length_c   1.000
_cell.angle_alpha   90.00
_cell.angle_beta   90.00
_cell.angle_gamma   90.00
#
_symmetry.space_group_name_H-M   'P 1'
#
loop_
_entity.id
_entity.type
_entity.pdbx_description
1 polymer ?
#
loop_
_entity_poly.entity_id
_entity_poly.type
_entity_poly.pdbx_seq_one_letter_code
_entity_poly.pdbx_strand_id
1 'polypeptide(L)'
;FTRKSLGTYKQLLSIFITYDVCLTILHQFEKPQAICIGTTFSYMSNYPDKSITALYSAGFSVPFALMIIHFLYRFWSIRYPHLIQLFSNKKFIALVAAFPISEFIIWYHLLLYGTTDSENARLAKELSERYGRNQTEGWIVMAHWVNGEFQPKMFFSLLFFDAIIFGAFTLSSTFGILSYYHIKRSDKMSEFSQNLQYKLLLAVCGQTAVPLLFVYIPYFCILNFPFFNIPIVLIDDVCATMISCFPLWDAVIIMILMRDYRDGLLGMVRRKKAPEATTVWKTVSTAKHSGMSSVVHHSEASAKY
;
A
#
# COMPACT_ATOMS: atom_id res chain seq x y z
N PHE A 1 4.50 21.86 -11.52
CA PHE A 1 3.65 20.91 -10.77
C PHE A 1 2.41 21.65 -10.29
N THR A 2 1.21 21.20 -10.69
CA THR A 2 -0.07 21.78 -10.21
C THR A 2 -0.37 21.23 -8.81
N ARG A 3 -0.90 22.08 -7.91
CA ARG A 3 -1.34 21.71 -6.54
C ARG A 3 -2.16 20.40 -6.49
N LYS A 4 -2.93 20.10 -7.55
CA LYS A 4 -3.72 18.85 -7.69
C LYS A 4 -2.87 17.57 -7.64
N SER A 5 -1.75 17.51 -8.36
CA SER A 5 -0.90 16.29 -8.40
C SER A 5 -0.30 15.94 -7.03
N LEU A 6 0.10 16.95 -6.26
CA LEU A 6 0.57 16.77 -4.89
C LEU A 6 -0.58 16.32 -3.97
N GLY A 7 -1.80 16.80 -4.20
CA GLY A 7 -2.99 16.40 -3.46
C GLY A 7 -3.35 14.93 -3.65
N THR A 8 -3.39 14.44 -4.89
CA THR A 8 -3.71 13.02 -5.17
C THR A 8 -2.64 12.08 -4.63
N TYR A 9 -1.36 12.45 -4.70
CA TYR A 9 -0.28 11.68 -4.07
C TYR A 9 -0.48 11.54 -2.55
N LYS A 10 -0.87 12.63 -1.86
CA LYS A 10 -1.19 12.59 -0.42
C LYS A 10 -2.39 11.70 -0.10
N GLN A 11 -3.41 11.69 -0.97
CA GLN A 11 -4.55 10.78 -0.80
C GLN A 11 -4.14 9.32 -0.91
N LEU A 12 -3.29 8.98 -1.89
CA LEU A 12 -2.82 7.62 -2.06
C LEU A 12 -1.99 7.14 -0.87
N LEU A 13 -1.12 8.00 -0.34
CA LEU A 13 -0.37 7.72 0.89
C LEU A 13 -1.28 7.54 2.11
N SER A 14 -2.34 8.35 2.21
CA SER A 14 -3.34 8.23 3.29
C SER A 14 -4.10 6.90 3.23
N ILE A 15 -4.36 6.37 2.04
CA ILE A 15 -4.98 5.04 1.87
C ILE A 15 -4.05 3.96 2.42
N PHE A 16 -2.75 4.04 2.11
CA PHE A 16 -1.75 3.09 2.58
C PHE A 16 -1.70 3.05 4.12
N ILE A 17 -1.56 4.22 4.75
CA ILE A 17 -1.55 4.35 6.22
C ILE A 17 -2.85 3.82 6.84
N THR A 18 -4.00 4.13 6.24
CA THR A 18 -5.29 3.64 6.76
C THR A 18 -5.36 2.12 6.69
N TYR A 19 -4.85 1.53 5.61
CA TYR A 19 -4.82 0.10 5.42
C TYR A 19 -3.88 -0.61 6.39
N ASP A 20 -2.69 -0.05 6.61
CA ASP A 20 -1.71 -0.54 7.58
C ASP A 20 -2.26 -0.56 9.01
N VAL A 21 -3.03 0.47 9.39
CA VAL A 21 -3.74 0.50 10.67
C VAL A 21 -4.78 -0.63 10.74
N CYS A 22 -5.56 -0.83 9.68
CA CYS A 22 -6.53 -1.93 9.62
C CYS A 22 -5.84 -3.30 9.78
N LEU A 23 -4.72 -3.54 9.10
CA LEU A 23 -3.96 -4.78 9.23
C LEU A 23 -3.39 -4.99 10.63
N THR A 24 -2.90 -3.93 11.27
CA THR A 24 -2.39 -4.00 12.64
C THR A 24 -3.51 -4.34 13.64
N ILE A 25 -4.70 -3.76 13.45
CA ILE A 25 -5.88 -4.09 14.25
C ILE A 25 -6.28 -5.55 14.04
N LEU A 26 -6.36 -6.01 12.79
CA LEU A 26 -6.68 -7.41 12.48
C LEU A 26 -5.64 -8.37 13.08
N HIS A 27 -4.35 -8.05 13.01
CA HIS A 27 -3.28 -8.85 13.61
C HIS A 27 -3.47 -9.04 15.11
N GLN A 28 -3.87 -7.96 15.81
CA GLN A 28 -4.14 -8.01 17.25
C GLN A 28 -5.33 -8.91 17.61
N PHE A 29 -6.36 -8.98 16.76
CA PHE A 29 -7.52 -9.84 16.97
C PHE A 29 -7.21 -11.30 16.65
N GLU A 30 -6.57 -11.56 15.51
CA GLU A 30 -6.30 -12.92 15.02
C GLU A 30 -5.21 -13.64 15.82
N LYS A 31 -4.18 -12.89 16.29
CA LYS A 31 -2.97 -13.42 16.93
C LYS A 31 -2.41 -14.64 16.21
N PRO A 32 -2.04 -14.47 14.93
CA PRO A 32 -1.77 -15.60 14.08
C PRO A 32 -0.44 -16.29 14.43
N GLN A 33 -0.35 -17.57 14.08
CA GLN A 33 0.84 -18.39 14.29
C GLN A 33 1.16 -19.16 13.02
N ALA A 34 2.42 -19.09 12.60
CA ALA A 34 2.96 -19.82 11.47
C ALA A 34 3.78 -21.00 12.00
N ILE A 35 3.64 -22.15 11.35
CA ILE A 35 4.36 -23.37 11.69
C ILE A 35 4.87 -24.02 10.40
N CYS A 36 6.19 -24.18 10.29
CA CYS A 36 6.83 -24.95 9.23
C CYS A 36 7.37 -26.25 9.80
N ILE A 37 6.89 -27.40 9.28
CA ILE A 37 7.38 -28.72 9.69
C ILE A 37 7.62 -29.59 8.46
N GLY A 38 8.90 -29.91 8.21
CA GLY A 38 9.30 -30.69 7.04
C GLY A 38 8.82 -30.02 5.76
N THR A 39 7.96 -30.73 5.01
CA THR A 39 7.40 -30.25 3.74
C THR A 39 6.03 -29.58 3.85
N THR A 40 5.62 -29.22 5.08
CA THR A 40 4.32 -28.60 5.36
C THR A 40 4.52 -27.20 5.92
N PHE A 41 3.90 -26.22 5.27
CA PHE A 41 3.64 -24.90 5.86
C PHE A 41 2.23 -24.91 6.43
N SER A 42 2.07 -24.34 7.61
CA SER A 42 0.76 -24.12 8.18
C SER A 42 0.64 -22.78 8.87
N TYR A 43 -0.57 -22.26 8.83
CA TYR A 43 -0.93 -20.99 9.41
C TYR A 43 -2.25 -21.11 10.16
N MET A 44 -2.34 -20.50 11.33
CA MET A 44 -3.57 -20.51 12.11
C MET A 44 -3.81 -19.15 12.77
N SER A 45 -5.06 -18.91 13.12
CA SER A 45 -5.43 -17.86 14.07
C SER A 45 -6.08 -18.46 15.31
N ASN A 46 -6.35 -17.64 16.31
CA ASN A 46 -7.10 -18.05 17.51
C ASN A 46 -8.53 -18.52 17.22
N TYR A 47 -9.06 -18.24 16.04
CA TYR A 47 -10.42 -18.61 15.68
C TYR A 47 -10.41 -19.97 14.96
N PRO A 48 -11.33 -20.90 15.32
CA PRO A 48 -11.38 -22.23 14.71
C PRO A 48 -11.97 -22.22 13.27
N ASP A 49 -12.06 -21.07 12.62
CA ASP A 49 -12.58 -20.94 11.25
C ASP A 49 -11.46 -20.59 10.27
N LYS A 50 -11.18 -21.52 9.35
CA LYS A 50 -10.17 -21.36 8.29
C LYS A 50 -10.45 -20.17 7.38
N SER A 51 -11.72 -19.79 7.24
CA SER A 51 -12.15 -18.63 6.45
C SER A 51 -11.64 -17.33 7.09
N ILE A 52 -11.68 -17.23 8.42
CA ILE A 52 -11.18 -16.07 9.14
C ILE A 52 -9.65 -15.98 9.02
N THR A 53 -8.95 -17.11 9.22
CA THR A 53 -7.50 -17.21 9.01
C THR A 53 -7.09 -16.82 7.58
N ALA A 54 -7.84 -17.29 6.58
CA ALA A 54 -7.61 -16.96 5.17
C ALA A 54 -7.88 -15.48 4.87
N LEU A 55 -8.94 -14.90 5.45
CA LEU A 55 -9.31 -13.49 5.28
C LEU A 55 -8.19 -12.57 5.78
N TYR A 56 -7.67 -12.85 6.97
CA TYR A 56 -6.55 -12.13 7.54
C TYR A 56 -5.30 -12.24 6.65
N SER A 57 -4.96 -13.47 6.25
CA SER A 57 -3.76 -13.74 5.44
C SER A 57 -3.83 -13.09 4.06
N ALA A 58 -5.02 -13.05 3.45
CA ALA A 58 -5.26 -12.35 2.20
C ALA A 58 -5.10 -10.83 2.30
N GLY A 59 -5.24 -10.24 3.50
CA GLY A 59 -5.01 -8.81 3.71
C GLY A 59 -3.58 -8.38 3.34
N PHE A 60 -2.60 -9.25 3.52
CA PHE A 60 -1.20 -8.95 3.21
C PHE A 60 -0.88 -8.96 1.70
N SER A 61 -1.82 -9.34 0.82
CA SER A 61 -1.65 -9.19 -0.63
C SER A 61 -1.99 -7.79 -1.14
N VAL A 62 -2.87 -7.04 -0.46
CA VAL A 62 -3.28 -5.69 -0.89
C VAL A 62 -2.12 -4.69 -1.02
N PRO A 63 -1.09 -4.68 -0.14
CA PRO A 63 0.09 -3.86 -0.33
C PRO A 63 0.79 -4.07 -1.69
N PHE A 64 0.67 -5.26 -2.29
CA PHE A 64 1.23 -5.55 -3.61
C PHE A 64 0.54 -4.74 -4.70
N ALA A 65 -0.80 -4.78 -4.75
CA ALA A 65 -1.58 -3.94 -5.64
C ALA A 65 -1.33 -2.44 -5.44
N LEU A 66 -1.32 -2.00 -4.17
CA LEU A 66 -1.11 -0.59 -3.84
C LEU A 66 0.26 -0.11 -4.31
N MET A 67 1.29 -0.95 -4.20
CA MET A 67 2.63 -0.66 -4.70
C MET A 67 2.66 -0.43 -6.21
N ILE A 68 1.99 -1.29 -6.98
CA ILE A 68 1.86 -1.14 -8.44
C ILE A 68 1.16 0.17 -8.80
N ILE A 69 0.04 0.48 -8.12
CA ILE A 69 -0.71 1.72 -8.33
C ILE A 69 0.16 2.95 -8.03
N HIS A 70 0.98 2.89 -6.98
CA HIS A 70 1.88 3.96 -6.59
C HIS A 70 2.92 4.26 -7.69
N PHE A 71 3.57 3.23 -8.21
CA PHE A 71 4.54 3.39 -9.30
C PHE A 71 3.87 3.75 -10.63
N LEU A 72 2.69 3.23 -10.92
CA LEU A 72 1.92 3.60 -12.11
C LEU A 72 1.56 5.09 -12.08
N TYR A 73 1.02 5.57 -10.95
CA TYR A 73 0.73 6.99 -10.74
C TYR A 73 1.97 7.85 -10.95
N ARG A 74 3.11 7.39 -10.40
CA ARG A 74 4.41 8.07 -10.56
C ARG A 74 4.81 8.17 -12.02
N PHE A 75 4.81 7.05 -12.73
CA PHE A 75 5.16 6.98 -14.14
C PHE A 75 4.29 7.91 -14.97
N TRP A 76 2.96 7.89 -14.76
CA TRP A 76 2.04 8.79 -15.45
C TRP A 76 2.29 10.26 -15.11
N SER A 77 2.63 10.59 -13.86
CA SER A 77 2.88 11.98 -13.47
C SER A 77 4.07 12.61 -14.20
N ILE A 78 5.02 11.77 -14.63
CA ILE A 78 6.24 12.18 -15.33
C ILE A 78 6.01 12.13 -16.84
N ARG A 79 5.55 10.99 -17.37
CA ARG A 79 5.49 10.74 -18.80
C ARG A 79 4.17 11.20 -19.44
N TYR A 80 3.06 11.02 -18.74
CA TYR A 80 1.71 11.26 -19.26
C TYR A 80 0.87 12.08 -18.28
N PRO A 81 1.26 13.33 -17.98
CA PRO A 81 0.61 14.13 -16.94
C PRO A 81 -0.87 14.41 -17.22
N HIS A 82 -1.32 14.32 -18.47
CA HIS A 82 -2.73 14.42 -18.85
C HIS A 82 -3.59 13.27 -18.29
N LEU A 83 -3.02 12.06 -18.14
CA LEU A 83 -3.73 10.90 -17.59
C LEU A 83 -3.97 11.00 -16.08
N ILE A 84 -3.22 11.85 -15.36
CA ILE A 84 -3.44 12.07 -13.92
C ILE A 84 -4.83 12.62 -13.63
N GLN A 85 -5.46 13.32 -14.59
CA GLN A 85 -6.85 13.78 -14.45
C GLN A 85 -7.84 12.63 -14.34
N LEU A 86 -7.51 11.42 -14.81
CA LEU A 86 -8.33 10.22 -14.63
C LEU A 86 -8.51 9.88 -13.16
N PHE A 87 -7.52 10.16 -12.30
CA PHE A 87 -7.64 9.99 -10.85
C PHE A 87 -8.64 10.98 -10.19
N SER A 88 -9.24 11.89 -10.96
CA SER A 88 -10.39 12.69 -10.51
C SER A 88 -11.74 12.13 -10.98
N ASN A 89 -11.74 11.13 -11.88
CA ASN A 89 -12.95 10.50 -12.39
C ASN A 89 -13.37 9.33 -11.49
N LYS A 90 -14.58 9.41 -10.91
CA LYS A 90 -15.12 8.38 -10.00
C LYS A 90 -15.11 6.97 -10.59
N LYS A 91 -15.40 6.81 -11.89
CA LYS A 91 -15.39 5.50 -12.56
C LYS A 91 -13.98 4.90 -12.62
N PHE A 92 -12.99 5.74 -12.90
CA PHE A 92 -11.60 5.32 -12.94
C PHE A 92 -11.05 5.00 -11.55
N ILE A 93 -11.41 5.82 -10.54
CA ILE A 93 -11.07 5.53 -9.14
C ILE A 93 -11.67 4.18 -8.71
N ALA A 94 -12.93 3.89 -9.06
CA ALA A 94 -13.56 2.61 -8.78
C ALA A 94 -12.81 1.45 -9.46
N LEU A 95 -12.35 1.62 -10.70
CA LEU A 95 -11.56 0.61 -11.41
C LEU A 95 -10.20 0.38 -10.72
N VAL A 96 -9.52 1.46 -10.33
CA VAL A 96 -8.23 1.36 -9.60
C VAL A 96 -8.43 0.70 -8.23
N ALA A 97 -9.53 0.98 -7.55
CA ALA A 97 -9.87 0.34 -6.27
C ALA A 97 -10.30 -1.12 -6.43
N ALA A 98 -10.89 -1.50 -7.56
CA ALA A 98 -11.27 -2.88 -7.84
C ALA A 98 -10.04 -3.80 -7.95
N PHE A 99 -8.88 -3.27 -8.35
CA PHE A 99 -7.64 -4.04 -8.47
C PHE A 99 -7.16 -4.67 -7.14
N PRO A 100 -6.89 -3.92 -6.05
CA PRO A 100 -6.53 -4.52 -4.76
C PRO A 100 -7.62 -5.40 -4.17
N ILE A 101 -8.90 -5.07 -4.41
CA ILE A 101 -10.03 -5.92 -3.97
C ILE A 101 -10.00 -7.27 -4.71
N SER A 102 -9.74 -7.27 -6.01
CA SER A 102 -9.63 -8.51 -6.78
C SER A 102 -8.44 -9.35 -6.36
N GLU A 103 -7.29 -8.73 -6.07
CA GLU A 103 -6.11 -9.43 -5.57
C GLU A 103 -6.35 -10.06 -4.20
N PHE A 104 -7.01 -9.34 -3.29
CA PHE A 104 -7.46 -9.86 -2.01
C PHE A 104 -8.37 -11.09 -2.17
N ILE A 105 -9.40 -11.00 -3.02
CA ILE A 105 -10.36 -12.09 -3.26
C ILE A 105 -9.67 -13.31 -3.87
N ILE A 106 -8.79 -13.10 -4.85
CA ILE A 106 -8.02 -14.18 -5.49
C ILE A 106 -7.14 -14.86 -4.44
N TRP A 107 -6.40 -14.10 -3.63
CA TRP A 107 -5.53 -14.65 -2.60
C TRP A 107 -6.30 -15.44 -1.54
N TYR A 108 -7.45 -14.90 -1.10
CA TYR A 108 -8.35 -15.57 -0.16
C TYR A 108 -8.82 -16.94 -0.69
N HIS A 109 -9.33 -16.98 -1.92
CA HIS A 109 -9.77 -18.23 -2.52
C HIS A 109 -8.61 -19.18 -2.79
N LEU A 110 -7.42 -18.66 -3.13
CA LEU A 110 -6.23 -19.48 -3.34
C LEU A 110 -5.75 -20.13 -2.05
N LEU A 111 -5.86 -19.44 -0.89
CA LEU A 111 -5.59 -20.04 0.42
C LEU A 111 -6.58 -21.14 0.77
N LEU A 112 -7.88 -20.91 0.55
CA LEU A 112 -8.91 -21.91 0.83
C LEU A 112 -8.84 -23.10 -0.13
N TYR A 113 -8.47 -22.87 -1.39
CA TYR A 113 -8.20 -23.94 -2.33
C TYR A 113 -6.91 -24.67 -1.96
N GLY A 114 -5.85 -23.93 -1.65
CA GLY A 114 -4.51 -24.42 -1.30
C GLY A 114 -4.39 -25.00 0.11
N THR A 115 -5.50 -25.26 0.81
CA THR A 115 -5.48 -25.98 2.09
C THR A 115 -5.77 -27.47 1.87
N THR A 116 -5.14 -28.29 2.71
CA THR A 116 -5.37 -29.74 2.82
C THR A 116 -6.01 -30.04 4.17
N ASP A 117 -6.86 -31.06 4.23
CA ASP A 117 -7.45 -31.55 5.48
C ASP A 117 -6.55 -32.63 6.14
N SER A 118 -5.26 -32.67 5.81
CA SER A 118 -4.33 -33.73 6.24
C SER A 118 -4.15 -33.76 7.76
N GLU A 119 -3.87 -34.95 8.32
CA GLU A 119 -3.79 -35.21 9.77
C GLU A 119 -3.02 -34.13 10.55
N ASN A 120 -3.81 -33.34 11.29
CA ASN A 120 -3.36 -32.26 12.17
C ASN A 120 -2.54 -32.74 13.38
N ALA A 121 -2.36 -34.04 13.60
CA ALA A 121 -1.75 -34.55 14.83
C ALA A 121 -0.31 -34.05 15.02
N ARG A 122 0.51 -34.03 13.96
CA ARG A 122 1.89 -33.53 14.01
C ARG A 122 1.93 -32.01 14.23
N LEU A 123 1.08 -31.27 13.54
CA LEU A 123 0.97 -29.81 13.66
C LEU A 123 0.45 -29.40 15.04
N ALA A 124 -0.59 -30.08 15.54
CA ALA A 124 -1.17 -29.85 16.86
C ALA A 124 -0.17 -30.17 17.98
N LYS A 125 0.63 -31.22 17.83
CA LYS A 125 1.73 -31.53 18.76
C LYS A 125 2.75 -30.39 18.80
N GLU A 126 3.26 -29.95 17.64
CA GLU A 126 4.24 -28.87 17.57
C GLU A 126 3.69 -27.55 18.13
N LEU A 127 2.43 -27.24 17.84
CA LEU A 127 1.75 -26.07 18.39
C LEU A 127 1.68 -26.12 19.92
N SER A 128 1.34 -27.28 20.47
CA SER A 128 1.28 -27.51 21.92
C SER A 128 2.65 -27.32 22.55
N GLU A 129 3.69 -27.89 21.93
CA GLU A 129 5.07 -27.82 22.43
C GLU A 129 5.68 -26.41 22.34
N ARG A 130 5.47 -25.69 21.22
CA ARG A 130 6.05 -24.35 21.01
C ARG A 130 5.27 -23.22 21.69
N TYR A 131 3.93 -23.31 21.69
CA TYR A 131 3.08 -22.19 22.07
C TYR A 131 2.11 -22.52 23.20
N GLY A 132 2.10 -23.75 23.72
CA GLY A 132 1.20 -24.16 24.82
C GLY A 132 -0.28 -24.17 24.43
N ARG A 133 -0.59 -24.32 23.12
CA ARG A 133 -1.95 -24.26 22.59
C ARG A 133 -2.38 -25.60 22.03
N ASN A 134 -3.63 -25.97 22.30
CA ASN A 134 -4.25 -27.18 21.80
C ASN A 134 -5.44 -26.81 20.90
N GLN A 135 -5.15 -26.46 19.64
CA GLN A 135 -6.16 -26.11 18.65
C GLN A 135 -6.08 -27.07 17.46
N THR A 136 -7.23 -27.62 17.08
CA THR A 136 -7.34 -28.66 16.04
C THR A 136 -8.04 -28.17 14.76
N GLU A 137 -8.60 -26.97 14.79
CA GLU A 137 -9.42 -26.39 13.72
C GLU A 137 -8.94 -24.98 13.33
N GLY A 138 -9.41 -24.46 12.19
CA GLY A 138 -9.05 -23.12 11.71
C GLY A 138 -7.72 -23.02 10.95
N TRP A 139 -7.07 -24.15 10.69
CA TRP A 139 -5.77 -24.21 10.05
C TRP A 139 -5.87 -23.99 8.53
N ILE A 140 -4.93 -23.22 8.01
CA ILE A 140 -4.51 -23.29 6.61
C ILE A 140 -3.29 -24.20 6.56
N VAL A 141 -3.40 -25.31 5.85
CA VAL A 141 -2.36 -26.35 5.79
C VAL A 141 -1.94 -26.58 4.35
N MET A 142 -0.73 -26.17 4.02
CA MET A 142 -0.10 -26.38 2.71
C MET A 142 0.87 -27.56 2.82
N ALA A 143 0.35 -28.78 2.69
CA ALA A 143 1.13 -30.00 2.69
C ALA A 143 1.44 -30.45 1.26
N HIS A 144 2.66 -30.17 0.78
CA HIS A 144 3.04 -30.47 -0.60
C HIS A 144 3.26 -31.98 -0.87
N TRP A 145 3.54 -32.76 0.17
CA TRP A 145 3.60 -34.23 0.16
C TRP A 145 2.74 -34.79 1.29
N VAL A 146 1.85 -35.72 0.97
CA VAL A 146 1.03 -36.44 1.96
C VAL A 146 1.34 -37.92 1.81
N ASN A 147 1.79 -38.56 2.89
CA ASN A 147 2.22 -39.98 2.88
C ASN A 147 3.29 -40.31 1.82
N GLY A 148 4.16 -39.35 1.50
CA GLY A 148 5.19 -39.47 0.46
C GLY A 148 4.70 -39.20 -0.96
N GLU A 149 3.39 -39.02 -1.17
CA GLU A 149 2.81 -38.70 -2.46
C GLU A 149 2.72 -37.19 -2.68
N PHE A 150 3.26 -36.75 -3.82
CA PHE A 150 3.18 -35.37 -4.26
C PHE A 150 1.74 -34.92 -4.46
N GLN A 151 1.42 -33.70 -4.05
CA GLN A 151 0.10 -33.11 -4.17
C GLN A 151 0.06 -32.04 -5.29
N PRO A 152 -0.41 -32.37 -6.52
CA PRO A 152 -0.40 -31.42 -7.64
C PRO A 152 -1.21 -30.15 -7.35
N LYS A 153 -2.32 -30.30 -6.63
CA LYS A 153 -3.18 -29.18 -6.19
C LYS A 153 -2.37 -28.13 -5.41
N MET A 154 -1.50 -28.56 -4.50
CA MET A 154 -0.67 -27.68 -3.69
C MET A 154 0.43 -27.03 -4.51
N PHE A 155 1.03 -27.79 -5.43
CA PHE A 155 2.03 -27.25 -6.35
C PHE A 155 1.47 -26.16 -7.26
N PHE A 156 0.31 -26.38 -7.88
CA PHE A 156 -0.32 -25.33 -8.68
C PHE A 156 -0.69 -24.11 -7.82
N SER A 157 -1.18 -24.33 -6.60
CA SER A 157 -1.48 -23.22 -5.67
C SER A 157 -0.22 -22.38 -5.37
N LEU A 158 0.91 -23.05 -5.09
CA LEU A 158 2.22 -22.42 -4.89
C LEU A 158 2.63 -21.59 -6.12
N LEU A 159 2.54 -22.17 -7.33
CA LEU A 159 2.86 -21.46 -8.57
C LEU A 159 1.99 -20.20 -8.78
N PHE A 160 0.71 -20.25 -8.39
CA PHE A 160 -0.16 -19.07 -8.46
C PHE A 160 0.24 -17.99 -7.44
N PHE A 161 0.60 -18.37 -6.21
CA PHE A 161 1.13 -17.39 -5.23
C PHE A 161 2.41 -16.74 -5.75
N ASP A 162 3.35 -17.54 -6.25
CA ASP A 162 4.61 -17.04 -6.82
C ASP A 162 4.36 -16.13 -8.04
N ALA A 163 3.43 -16.51 -8.94
CA ALA A 163 3.08 -15.70 -10.10
C ALA A 163 2.53 -14.32 -9.70
N ILE A 164 1.71 -14.24 -8.64
CA ILE A 164 1.22 -12.96 -8.10
C ILE A 164 2.38 -12.13 -7.54
N ILE A 165 3.22 -12.73 -6.67
CA ILE A 165 4.36 -12.05 -6.03
C ILE A 165 5.33 -11.51 -7.09
N PHE A 166 5.82 -12.37 -8.00
CA PHE A 166 6.77 -12.00 -9.05
C PHE A 166 6.15 -11.05 -10.08
N GLY A 167 4.87 -11.25 -10.42
CA GLY A 167 4.13 -10.35 -11.31
C GLY A 167 4.05 -8.94 -10.74
N ALA A 168 3.67 -8.82 -9.46
CA ALA A 168 3.57 -7.54 -8.78
C ALA A 168 4.92 -6.83 -8.65
N PHE A 169 5.96 -7.59 -8.30
CA PHE A 169 7.33 -7.06 -8.22
C PHE A 169 7.84 -6.58 -9.59
N THR A 170 7.61 -7.36 -10.64
CA THR A 170 8.05 -7.05 -12.01
C THR A 170 7.36 -5.80 -12.56
N LEU A 171 6.03 -5.69 -12.39
CA LEU A 171 5.28 -4.53 -12.83
C LEU A 171 5.72 -3.26 -12.08
N SER A 172 5.83 -3.34 -10.76
CA SER A 172 6.29 -2.22 -9.93
C SER A 172 7.69 -1.76 -10.32
N SER A 173 8.63 -2.70 -10.46
CA SER A 173 10.01 -2.42 -10.88
C SER A 173 10.05 -1.80 -12.27
N THR A 174 9.24 -2.30 -13.20
CA THR A 174 9.15 -1.74 -14.57
C THR A 174 8.70 -0.28 -14.54
N PHE A 175 7.62 0.05 -13.82
CA PHE A 175 7.16 1.43 -13.71
C PHE A 175 8.16 2.33 -12.96
N GLY A 176 8.87 1.80 -11.96
CA GLY A 176 9.95 2.49 -11.26
C GLY A 176 11.12 2.82 -12.19
N ILE A 177 11.61 1.84 -12.94
CA ILE A 177 12.71 2.00 -13.92
C ILE A 177 12.31 2.97 -15.03
N LEU A 178 11.10 2.85 -15.58
CA LEU A 178 10.59 3.78 -16.59
C LEU A 178 10.47 5.20 -16.05
N SER A 179 10.03 5.37 -14.80
CA SER A 179 9.99 6.67 -14.14
C SER A 179 11.39 7.27 -14.02
N TYR A 180 12.38 6.49 -13.57
CA TYR A 180 13.77 6.93 -13.48
C TYR A 180 14.32 7.36 -14.84
N TYR A 181 14.14 6.52 -15.85
CA TYR A 181 14.60 6.77 -17.21
C TYR A 181 14.01 8.07 -17.76
N HIS A 182 12.71 8.31 -17.61
CA HIS A 182 12.09 9.54 -18.10
C HIS A 182 12.49 10.78 -17.30
N ILE A 183 12.75 10.68 -15.99
CA ILE A 183 13.30 11.80 -15.23
C ILE A 183 14.68 12.20 -15.79
N LYS A 184 15.55 11.22 -16.07
CA LYS A 184 16.92 11.47 -16.52
C LYS A 184 16.99 12.01 -17.96
N ARG A 185 16.08 11.59 -18.84
CA ARG A 185 16.06 11.98 -20.27
C ARG A 185 15.11 13.14 -20.61
N SER A 186 14.50 13.80 -19.62
CA SER A 186 13.53 14.85 -19.90
C SER A 186 14.21 16.21 -20.15
N ASP A 187 14.36 16.58 -21.42
CA ASP A 187 14.81 17.93 -21.81
C ASP A 187 13.74 19.01 -21.58
N LYS A 188 12.49 18.59 -21.29
CA LYS A 188 11.33 19.47 -21.12
C LYS A 188 11.12 19.91 -19.66
N MET A 189 11.95 19.46 -18.73
CA MET A 189 11.81 19.77 -17.30
C MET A 189 12.93 20.69 -16.84
N SER A 190 12.58 21.71 -16.05
CA SER A 190 13.59 22.53 -15.36
C SER A 190 14.37 21.67 -14.36
N GLU A 191 15.64 22.03 -14.13
CA GLU A 191 16.51 21.32 -13.17
C GLU A 191 15.87 21.19 -11.78
N PHE A 192 15.19 22.23 -11.31
CA PHE A 192 14.44 22.20 -10.05
C PHE A 192 13.33 21.13 -10.06
N SER A 193 12.55 21.06 -11.14
CA SER A 193 11.47 20.08 -11.28
C SER A 193 12.01 18.66 -11.39
N GLN A 194 13.14 18.49 -12.08
CA GLN A 194 13.82 17.20 -12.22
C GLN A 194 14.35 16.69 -10.87
N ASN A 195 15.03 17.55 -10.10
CA ASN A 195 15.53 17.19 -8.76
C ASN A 195 14.39 16.85 -7.80
N LEU A 196 13.26 17.58 -7.87
CA LEU A 196 12.06 17.24 -7.12
C LEU A 196 11.52 15.85 -7.51
N GLN A 197 11.44 15.55 -8.82
CA GLN A 197 10.99 14.22 -9.25
C GLN A 197 11.95 13.11 -8.84
N TYR A 198 13.25 13.35 -8.89
CA TYR A 198 14.23 12.36 -8.47
C TYR A 198 14.10 12.05 -6.97
N LYS A 199 13.98 13.08 -6.12
CA LYS A 199 13.76 12.90 -4.67
C LYS A 199 12.47 12.13 -4.36
N LEU A 200 11.39 12.44 -5.07
CA LEU A 200 10.11 11.73 -4.92
C LEU A 200 10.20 10.28 -5.41
N LEU A 201 10.97 10.01 -6.47
CA LEU A 201 11.18 8.64 -6.94
C LEU A 201 12.01 7.85 -5.93
N LEU A 202 13.11 8.42 -5.44
CA LEU A 202 13.92 7.80 -4.38
C LEU A 202 13.06 7.54 -3.13
N ALA A 203 12.12 8.44 -2.83
CA ALA A 203 11.17 8.25 -1.75
C ALA A 203 10.28 7.02 -1.98
N VAL A 204 9.67 6.90 -3.16
CA VAL A 204 8.83 5.74 -3.48
C VAL A 204 9.66 4.45 -3.51
N CYS A 205 10.88 4.46 -4.05
CA CYS A 205 11.78 3.31 -4.01
C CYS A 205 12.09 2.86 -2.57
N GLY A 206 12.36 3.82 -1.67
CA GLY A 206 12.56 3.55 -0.25
C GLY A 206 11.33 2.95 0.41
N GLN A 207 10.14 3.47 0.13
CA GLN A 207 8.87 2.90 0.59
C GLN A 207 8.69 1.46 0.09
N THR A 208 8.98 1.20 -1.19
CA THR A 208 8.79 -0.13 -1.79
C THR A 208 9.81 -1.17 -1.33
N ALA A 209 10.96 -0.73 -0.79
CA ALA A 209 11.91 -1.64 -0.17
C ALA A 209 11.30 -2.30 1.09
N VAL A 210 10.37 -1.63 1.79
CA VAL A 210 9.76 -2.19 3.00
C VAL A 210 8.87 -3.39 2.67
N PRO A 211 7.82 -3.29 1.83
CA PRO A 211 7.04 -4.47 1.44
C PRO A 211 7.93 -5.57 0.86
N LEU A 212 8.92 -5.23 0.03
CA LEU A 212 9.83 -6.22 -0.53
C LEU A 212 10.55 -7.05 0.56
N LEU A 213 11.16 -6.38 1.53
CA LEU A 213 11.95 -7.02 2.58
C LEU A 213 11.07 -7.69 3.63
N PHE A 214 9.96 -7.08 4.02
CA PHE A 214 9.13 -7.53 5.15
C PHE A 214 7.94 -8.38 4.74
N VAL A 215 7.56 -8.39 3.47
CA VAL A 215 6.38 -9.14 2.99
C VAL A 215 6.77 -10.08 1.85
N TYR A 216 7.29 -9.59 0.73
CA TYR A 216 7.53 -10.42 -0.47
C TYR A 216 8.53 -11.55 -0.21
N ILE A 217 9.71 -11.21 0.32
CA ILE A 217 10.76 -12.21 0.60
C ILE A 217 10.27 -13.20 1.67
N PRO A 218 9.73 -12.77 2.82
CA PRO A 218 9.16 -13.67 3.82
C PRO A 218 8.08 -14.61 3.25
N TYR A 219 7.12 -14.10 2.48
CA TYR A 219 6.10 -14.94 1.85
C TYR A 219 6.68 -15.97 0.89
N PHE A 220 7.61 -15.55 0.03
CA PHE A 220 8.29 -16.45 -0.87
C PHE A 220 8.99 -17.58 -0.10
N CYS A 221 9.71 -17.24 0.97
CA CYS A 221 10.41 -18.22 1.81
C CYS A 221 9.47 -19.22 2.50
N ILE A 222 8.42 -18.76 3.19
CA ILE A 222 7.52 -19.66 3.94
C ILE A 222 6.71 -20.58 3.02
N LEU A 223 6.42 -20.16 1.79
CA LEU A 223 5.70 -20.96 0.81
C LEU A 223 6.64 -21.95 0.08
N ASN A 224 7.83 -21.51 -0.31
CA ASN A 224 8.72 -22.34 -1.15
C ASN A 224 9.66 -23.24 -0.34
N PHE A 225 10.13 -22.85 0.84
CA PHE A 225 11.11 -23.67 1.56
C PHE A 225 10.54 -25.02 2.00
N PRO A 226 9.28 -25.12 2.49
CA PRO A 226 8.66 -26.42 2.74
C PRO A 226 8.49 -27.23 1.46
N PHE A 227 8.20 -26.58 0.32
CA PHE A 227 8.15 -27.27 -0.96
C PHE A 227 9.49 -27.94 -1.31
N PHE A 228 10.60 -27.22 -1.18
CA PHE A 228 11.92 -27.78 -1.48
C PHE A 228 12.53 -28.62 -0.34
N ASN A 229 11.79 -28.83 0.75
CA ASN A 229 12.26 -29.48 1.97
C ASN A 229 13.56 -28.85 2.50
N ILE A 230 13.67 -27.52 2.44
CA ILE A 230 14.84 -26.77 2.91
C ILE A 230 14.71 -26.59 4.44
N PRO A 231 15.55 -27.23 5.27
CA PRO A 231 15.40 -27.20 6.71
C PRO A 231 16.02 -25.92 7.29
N ILE A 232 15.24 -24.86 7.44
CA ILE A 232 15.66 -23.64 8.15
C ILE A 232 14.88 -23.55 9.46
N VAL A 233 15.62 -23.68 10.55
CA VAL A 233 15.10 -23.55 11.91
C VAL A 233 14.62 -22.11 12.12
N LEU A 234 13.41 -21.95 12.68
CA LEU A 234 12.75 -20.66 12.97
C LEU A 234 12.39 -19.81 11.73
N ILE A 235 12.40 -20.36 10.51
CA ILE A 235 12.02 -19.59 9.32
C ILE A 235 10.57 -19.07 9.41
N ASP A 236 9.68 -19.92 9.92
CA ASP A 236 8.27 -19.60 10.19
C ASP A 236 8.15 -18.41 11.15
N ASP A 237 8.84 -18.46 12.29
CA ASP A 237 8.81 -17.38 13.29
C ASP A 237 9.42 -16.08 12.75
N VAL A 238 10.57 -16.15 12.08
CA VAL A 238 11.25 -14.97 11.50
C VAL A 238 10.37 -14.33 10.43
N CYS A 239 9.87 -15.12 9.47
CA CYS A 239 9.05 -14.60 8.39
C CYS A 239 7.71 -14.07 8.91
N ALA A 240 7.04 -14.78 9.84
CA ALA A 240 5.81 -14.30 10.45
C ALA A 240 6.04 -12.98 11.20
N THR A 241 7.16 -12.84 11.91
CA THR A 241 7.52 -11.59 12.60
C THR A 241 7.77 -10.46 11.61
N MET A 242 8.53 -10.70 10.54
CA MET A 242 8.78 -9.70 9.50
C MET A 242 7.48 -9.21 8.86
N ILE A 243 6.60 -10.14 8.49
CA ILE A 243 5.28 -9.82 7.92
C ILE A 243 4.47 -9.01 8.94
N SER A 244 4.39 -9.44 10.20
CA SER A 244 3.60 -8.75 11.22
C SER A 244 4.12 -7.34 11.53
N CYS A 245 5.43 -7.11 11.41
CA CYS A 245 6.04 -5.80 11.63
C CYS A 245 6.06 -4.90 10.39
N PHE A 246 5.64 -5.36 9.20
CA PHE A 246 5.70 -4.54 7.99
C PHE A 246 4.95 -3.20 8.14
N PRO A 247 3.75 -3.11 8.73
CA PRO A 247 3.01 -1.84 8.82
C PRO A 247 3.76 -0.81 9.66
N LEU A 248 4.47 -1.27 10.70
CA LEU A 248 5.33 -0.42 11.53
C LEU A 248 6.48 0.17 10.71
N TRP A 249 7.19 -0.66 9.96
CA TRP A 249 8.32 -0.23 9.15
C TRP A 249 7.90 0.69 8.01
N ASP A 250 6.73 0.44 7.41
CA ASP A 250 6.23 1.29 6.33
C ASP A 250 5.92 2.70 6.85
N ALA A 251 5.22 2.79 7.99
CA ALA A 251 4.99 4.06 8.67
C ALA A 251 6.30 4.80 9.03
N VAL A 252 7.30 4.09 9.56
CA VAL A 252 8.62 4.66 9.88
C VAL A 252 9.31 5.21 8.64
N ILE A 253 9.34 4.46 7.55
CA ILE A 253 9.97 4.91 6.30
C ILE A 253 9.22 6.09 5.70
N ILE A 254 7.88 6.08 5.66
CA ILE A 254 7.10 7.23 5.22
C ILE A 254 7.45 8.48 6.03
N MET A 255 7.49 8.37 7.37
CA MET A 255 7.82 9.49 8.25
C MET A 255 9.23 10.03 8.01
N ILE A 256 10.22 9.15 7.83
CA ILE A 256 11.62 9.56 7.58
C ILE A 256 11.77 10.21 6.21
N LEU A 257 11.06 9.73 5.20
CA LEU A 257 11.33 10.06 3.80
C LEU A 257 10.55 11.29 3.32
N MET A 258 9.36 11.51 3.90
CA MET A 258 8.50 12.63 3.56
C MET A 258 8.72 13.85 4.46
N ARG A 259 9.23 14.94 3.87
CA ARG A 259 9.56 16.18 4.60
C ARG A 259 8.40 16.75 5.41
N ASP A 260 7.20 16.83 4.83
CA ASP A 260 6.01 17.37 5.51
C ASP A 260 5.69 16.60 6.81
N TYR A 261 5.90 15.27 6.83
CA TYR A 261 5.67 14.45 8.00
C TYR A 261 6.79 14.60 9.03
N ARG A 262 8.06 14.67 8.61
CA ARG A 262 9.18 14.99 9.51
C ARG A 262 8.97 16.32 10.22
N ASP A 263 8.59 17.36 9.47
CA ASP A 263 8.39 18.70 10.00
C ASP A 263 7.17 18.74 10.95
N GLY A 264 6.11 17.98 10.64
CA GLY A 264 4.97 17.77 11.53
C GLY A 264 5.35 17.07 12.83
N LEU A 265 6.10 15.97 12.76
CA LEU A 265 6.58 15.23 13.93
C LEU A 265 7.48 16.09 14.82
N LEU A 266 8.44 16.80 14.22
CA LEU A 266 9.28 17.77 14.92
C LEU A 266 8.45 18.90 15.54
N GLY A 267 7.37 19.33 14.90
CA GLY A 267 6.44 20.33 15.44
C GLY A 267 5.66 19.83 16.66
N MET A 268 5.22 18.56 16.65
CA MET A 268 4.56 17.91 17.78
C MET A 268 5.52 17.72 18.96
N VAL A 269 6.74 17.24 18.69
CA VAL A 269 7.78 17.03 19.72
C VAL A 269 8.31 18.35 20.28
N ARG A 270 8.47 19.39 19.45
CA ARG A 270 8.98 20.70 19.88
C ARG A 270 7.93 21.63 20.50
N ARG A 271 6.66 21.21 20.65
CA ARG A 271 5.54 22.04 21.15
C ARG A 271 5.66 23.50 20.69
N LYS A 272 5.46 23.79 19.40
CA LYS A 272 5.28 25.20 19.01
C LYS A 272 3.98 25.69 19.64
N LYS A 273 4.06 26.73 20.49
CA LYS A 273 2.89 27.57 20.82
C LYS A 273 2.20 27.95 19.51
N ALA A 274 0.88 27.80 19.46
CA ALA A 274 0.08 28.19 18.30
C ALA A 274 0.49 29.61 17.87
N PRO A 275 0.66 29.89 16.57
CA PRO A 275 0.81 31.27 16.12
C PRO A 275 -0.45 32.01 16.56
N GLU A 276 -0.31 33.09 17.31
CA GLU A 276 -1.41 34.02 17.53
C GLU A 276 -1.96 34.40 16.16
N ALA A 277 -3.27 34.17 15.97
CA ALA A 277 -3.96 34.54 14.76
C ALA A 277 -3.91 36.06 14.62
N THR A 278 -2.95 36.57 13.84
CA THR A 278 -2.99 37.96 13.41
C THR A 278 -4.07 38.06 12.35
N THR A 279 -5.31 38.32 12.76
CA THR A 279 -6.40 38.72 11.89
C THR A 279 -6.05 40.07 11.25
N VAL A 280 -5.37 40.03 10.11
CA VAL A 280 -5.23 41.21 9.24
C VAL A 280 -6.54 41.37 8.49
N TRP A 281 -7.46 42.16 9.05
CA TRP A 281 -8.62 42.66 8.33
C TRP A 281 -8.13 43.55 7.18
N LYS A 282 -8.29 43.08 5.93
CA LYS A 282 -8.23 43.97 4.77
C LYS A 282 -9.51 44.81 4.75
N THR A 283 -9.43 46.02 5.27
CA THR A 283 -10.44 47.05 4.99
C THR A 283 -10.36 47.37 3.49
N VAL A 284 -11.29 46.83 2.71
CA VAL A 284 -11.57 47.35 1.37
C VAL A 284 -12.30 48.67 1.58
N SER A 285 -11.60 49.78 1.34
CA SER A 285 -12.20 51.10 1.26
C SER A 285 -13.16 51.12 0.06
N THR A 286 -14.46 50.99 0.33
CA THR A 286 -15.53 51.30 -0.61
C THR A 286 -15.53 52.81 -0.85
N ALA A 287 -15.08 53.22 -2.03
CA ALA A 287 -15.33 54.57 -2.53
C ALA A 287 -16.85 54.77 -2.65
N LYS A 288 -17.39 55.71 -1.87
CA LYS A 288 -18.78 56.16 -1.94
C LYS A 288 -19.06 56.72 -3.33
N HIS A 289 -19.92 56.04 -4.09
CA HIS A 289 -20.72 56.70 -5.12
C HIS A 289 -21.90 57.38 -4.43
N SER A 290 -21.82 58.71 -4.26
CA SER A 290 -22.99 59.54 -3.96
C SER A 290 -23.64 59.93 -5.29
N GLY A 291 -24.81 59.36 -5.56
CA GLY A 291 -25.70 59.87 -6.60
C GLY A 291 -26.38 61.17 -6.15
N MET A 292 -26.62 62.07 -7.10
CA MET A 292 -27.74 63.00 -7.01
C MET A 292 -28.31 63.24 -8.41
N SER A 293 -29.61 62.96 -8.53
CA SER A 293 -30.47 63.04 -9.70
C SER A 293 -30.76 64.48 -10.14
N SER A 294 -31.03 64.68 -11.44
CA SER A 294 -32.24 65.34 -12.01
C SER A 294 -31.99 65.79 -13.47
N VAL A 295 -32.73 65.27 -14.47
CA VAL A 295 -33.94 65.87 -15.12
C VAL A 295 -33.63 66.67 -16.41
N VAL A 296 -34.06 66.09 -17.55
CA VAL A 296 -34.83 66.70 -18.67
C VAL A 296 -34.16 67.41 -19.91
N HIS A 297 -34.63 66.95 -21.08
CA HIS A 297 -34.84 67.52 -22.44
C HIS A 297 -33.73 67.98 -23.42
N HIS A 298 -33.89 67.46 -24.66
CA HIS A 298 -33.71 68.02 -26.02
C HIS A 298 -32.65 69.09 -26.31
N SER A 299 -31.81 68.85 -27.33
CA SER A 299 -31.92 69.51 -28.66
C SER A 299 -30.63 69.33 -29.48
N GLU A 300 -30.82 69.27 -30.79
CA GLU A 300 -29.83 69.30 -31.87
C GLU A 300 -28.97 70.58 -31.88
N ALA A 301 -27.86 70.49 -32.62
CA ALA A 301 -27.35 71.46 -33.61
C ALA A 301 -25.88 71.91 -33.43
N SER A 302 -25.20 71.83 -34.58
CA SER A 302 -23.91 72.38 -34.97
C SER A 302 -23.68 73.85 -34.58
N ALA A 303 -22.41 74.22 -34.32
CA ALA A 303 -21.61 75.19 -35.10
C ALA A 303 -20.47 75.84 -34.29
N LYS A 304 -19.29 75.94 -34.95
CA LYS A 304 -18.21 76.98 -34.88
C LYS A 304 -17.59 77.26 -33.49
N TYR A 305 -16.27 77.30 -33.31
CA TYR A 305 -15.20 77.88 -34.12
C TYR A 305 -13.94 77.00 -34.12
#